data_AF-A0A9W9WMM0-F1
#
_entry.id   AF-A0A9W9WMM0-F1
#
_cell.length_a   1.000
_cell.length_b   1.000
_cell.length_c   1.000
_cell.angle_alpha   90.00
_cell.angle_beta   90.00
_cell.angle_gamma   90.00
#
_symmetry.space_group_name_H-M   'P 1'
#
loop_
_entity.id
_entity.type
_entity.pdbx_description
1 polymer ?
#
loop_
_entity_poly.entity_id
_entity_poly.type
_entity_poly.pdbx_seq_one_letter_code
_entity_poly.pdbx_strand_id
1 'polypeptide(L)'
;MPHHKSNTEPSYKPCQVLPDHQVPYAIWFEDTLHHYGVPTWKFDLYLLVSDLDKEAELLVKAGWVLDSQAPHQIGNSRVELPQQRLISPTSKTITVLPPAQEWKFPLMESPDDASSTTDSHENVSFPPLPGFLDVLVESWLDSPSDDAMLLLHLACHISYLYAYVPTLKERSFAEQIKCEHRQSHFDVLAGMQTGNIQFRKHQRAIRDGLLRGQY
;
A
#
# COMPACT_ATOMS: atom_id res chain seq x y z
N MET A 1 7.40 29.29 -28.78
CA MET A 1 6.35 28.26 -28.59
C MET A 1 5.86 28.34 -27.16
N PRO A 2 4.55 28.45 -26.93
CA PRO A 2 4.00 28.67 -25.59
C PRO A 2 4.13 27.39 -24.76
N HIS A 3 4.68 27.53 -23.55
CA HIS A 3 4.67 26.48 -22.54
C HIS A 3 3.22 26.20 -22.13
N HIS A 4 2.72 25.04 -22.51
CA HIS A 4 1.49 24.50 -21.97
C HIS A 4 1.75 24.19 -20.49
N LYS A 5 1.35 25.08 -19.58
CA LYS A 5 1.22 24.71 -18.17
C LYS A 5 0.16 23.61 -18.13
N SER A 6 0.57 22.37 -17.88
CA SER A 6 -0.38 21.32 -17.54
C SER A 6 -1.02 21.74 -16.22
N ASN A 7 -2.33 21.95 -16.26
CA ASN A 7 -3.12 22.32 -15.09
C ASN A 7 -3.37 21.05 -14.25
N THR A 8 -2.30 20.32 -13.92
CA THR A 8 -2.35 19.09 -13.15
C THR A 8 -2.53 19.48 -11.70
N GLU A 9 -3.75 19.36 -11.19
CA GLU A 9 -3.95 19.34 -9.74
C GLU A 9 -3.12 18.19 -9.15
N PRO A 10 -2.55 18.39 -7.95
CA PRO A 10 -1.80 17.35 -7.29
C PRO A 10 -2.72 16.14 -7.06
N SER A 11 -2.25 14.95 -7.44
CA SER A 11 -2.99 13.69 -7.35
C SER A 11 -3.46 13.35 -5.94
N TYR A 12 -2.91 14.03 -4.93
CA TYR A 12 -3.14 13.77 -3.51
C TYR A 12 -4.11 14.75 -2.84
N LYS A 13 -4.99 15.43 -3.57
CA LYS A 13 -6.05 16.23 -2.94
C LYS A 13 -6.90 15.50 -1.90
N PRO A 14 -7.31 14.23 -2.09
CA PRO A 14 -8.03 13.49 -1.04
C PRO A 14 -7.25 13.41 0.27
N CYS A 15 -5.92 13.38 0.20
CA CYS A 15 -4.99 13.33 1.32
C CYS A 15 -4.97 14.63 2.15
N GLN A 16 -5.59 15.72 1.66
CA GLN A 16 -5.80 16.97 2.40
C GLN A 16 -7.15 16.96 3.11
N VAL A 17 -8.19 16.39 2.48
CA VAL A 17 -9.55 16.35 3.04
C VAL A 17 -9.61 15.50 4.31
N LEU A 18 -8.98 14.32 4.32
CA LEU A 18 -9.08 13.40 5.46
C LEU A 18 -8.45 14.00 6.75
N PRO A 19 -7.23 14.57 6.75
CA PRO A 19 -6.66 15.25 7.91
C PRO A 19 -7.46 16.45 8.41
N ASP A 20 -8.06 17.25 7.51
CA ASP A 20 -8.91 18.38 7.90
C ASP A 20 -10.11 17.94 8.75
N HIS A 21 -10.50 16.66 8.63
CA HIS A 21 -11.54 16.00 9.41
C HIS A 21 -10.99 15.04 10.49
N GLN A 22 -9.69 15.12 10.80
CA GLN A 22 -9.01 14.27 11.80
C GLN A 22 -9.12 12.77 11.51
N VAL A 23 -9.22 12.40 10.22
CA VAL A 23 -9.26 11.01 9.79
C VAL A 23 -7.83 10.56 9.43
N PRO A 24 -7.28 9.54 10.11
CA PRO A 24 -6.00 8.97 9.74
C PRO A 24 -6.15 8.15 8.46
N TYR A 25 -5.12 8.20 7.61
CA TYR A 25 -5.02 7.39 6.41
C TYR A 25 -3.56 7.05 6.12
N ALA A 26 -3.34 6.09 5.22
CA ALA A 26 -2.03 5.83 4.63
C ALA A 26 -2.16 5.63 3.12
N ILE A 27 -1.30 6.28 2.34
CA ILE A 27 -1.19 6.01 0.91
C ILE A 27 -0.64 4.59 0.71
N TRP A 28 -1.19 3.88 -0.26
CA TRP A 28 -0.89 2.46 -0.48
C TRP A 28 -0.48 2.15 -1.92
N PHE A 29 -0.02 0.91 -2.14
CA PHE A 29 0.38 0.35 -3.43
C PHE A 29 1.36 1.21 -4.26
N GLU A 30 1.03 1.55 -5.51
CA GLU A 30 1.96 2.11 -6.49
C GLU A 30 2.50 3.48 -6.09
N ASP A 31 1.70 4.31 -5.44
CA ASP A 31 2.16 5.61 -4.96
C ASP A 31 3.20 5.47 -3.84
N THR A 32 3.03 4.48 -2.96
CA THR A 32 4.02 4.16 -1.91
C THR A 32 5.30 3.56 -2.49
N LEU A 33 5.19 2.69 -3.51
CA LEU A 33 6.36 2.21 -4.25
C LEU A 33 7.12 3.36 -4.90
N HIS A 34 6.40 4.28 -5.54
CA HIS A 34 6.98 5.45 -6.18
C HIS A 34 7.66 6.38 -5.16
N HIS A 35 7.05 6.59 -4.00
CA HIS A 35 7.65 7.35 -2.90
C HIS A 35 9.01 6.79 -2.48
N TYR A 36 9.16 5.46 -2.47
CA TYR A 36 10.43 4.79 -2.18
C TYR A 36 11.37 4.62 -3.39
N GLY A 37 11.11 5.31 -4.50
CA GLY A 37 12.01 5.37 -5.66
C GLY A 37 11.84 4.24 -6.67
N VAL A 38 10.79 3.43 -6.57
CA VAL A 38 10.46 2.44 -7.60
C VAL A 38 9.88 3.16 -8.83
N PRO A 39 10.37 2.90 -10.05
CA PRO A 39 9.84 3.50 -11.28
C PRO A 39 8.53 2.83 -11.72
N THR A 40 7.46 3.03 -10.95
CA THR A 40 6.11 2.56 -11.26
C THR A 40 5.27 3.62 -11.96
N TRP A 41 4.24 3.17 -12.69
CA TRP A 41 3.19 4.02 -13.21
C TRP A 41 2.07 4.08 -12.17
N LYS A 42 1.53 5.27 -11.94
CA LYS A 42 0.42 5.52 -11.00
C LYS A 42 -0.89 5.48 -11.77
N PHE A 43 -1.82 4.63 -11.35
CA PHE A 43 -3.13 4.48 -11.99
C PHE A 43 -4.21 5.12 -11.12
N ASP A 44 -4.55 4.43 -10.04
CA ASP A 44 -5.51 4.87 -9.03
C ASP A 44 -4.77 5.24 -7.75
N LEU A 45 -5.28 6.21 -7.01
CA LEU A 45 -4.76 6.54 -5.69
C LEU A 45 -5.44 5.64 -4.65
N TYR A 46 -4.68 4.80 -3.97
CA TYR A 46 -5.18 3.95 -2.90
C TYR A 46 -4.89 4.57 -1.54
N LEU A 47 -5.94 4.75 -0.73
CA LEU A 47 -5.83 5.24 0.64
C LEU A 47 -6.39 4.19 1.59
N LEU A 48 -5.53 3.61 2.43
CA LEU A 48 -5.98 2.79 3.54
C LEU A 48 -6.64 3.68 4.57
N VAL A 49 -7.86 3.30 4.95
CA VAL A 49 -8.70 4.10 5.84
C VAL A 49 -9.48 3.20 6.81
N SER A 50 -10.06 3.74 7.88
CA SER A 50 -10.65 2.92 8.97
C SER A 50 -12.12 2.57 8.73
N ASP A 51 -12.91 3.50 8.19
CA ASP A 51 -14.36 3.41 8.01
C ASP A 51 -14.76 3.91 6.61
N LEU A 52 -14.89 2.94 5.70
CA LEU A 52 -15.14 3.16 4.28
C LEU A 52 -16.26 4.15 4.00
N ASP A 53 -17.40 3.98 4.66
CA ASP A 53 -18.60 4.74 4.36
C ASP A 53 -18.48 6.17 4.88
N LYS A 54 -17.98 6.35 6.12
CA LYS A 54 -17.77 7.69 6.68
C LYS A 54 -16.74 8.48 5.88
N GLU A 55 -15.65 7.84 5.50
CA GLU A 55 -14.52 8.52 4.86
C GLU A 55 -14.80 8.80 3.38
N ALA A 56 -15.53 7.90 2.70
CA ALA A 56 -16.09 8.18 1.39
C ALA A 56 -17.09 9.35 1.44
N GLU A 57 -17.94 9.42 2.47
CA GLU A 57 -18.90 10.53 2.63
C GLU A 57 -18.19 11.89 2.75
N LEU A 58 -17.06 11.95 3.45
CA LEU A 58 -16.23 13.17 3.54
C LEU A 58 -15.73 13.61 2.17
N LEU A 59 -15.21 12.68 1.37
CA LEU A 59 -14.76 12.98 0.01
C LEU A 59 -15.93 13.38 -0.90
N VAL A 60 -17.10 12.75 -0.76
CA VAL A 60 -18.31 13.15 -1.49
C VAL A 60 -18.73 14.57 -1.14
N LYS A 61 -18.71 14.95 0.16
CA LYS A 61 -18.97 16.33 0.61
C LYS A 61 -17.95 17.32 0.04
N ALA A 62 -16.71 16.88 -0.19
CA ALA A 62 -15.65 17.67 -0.82
C ALA A 62 -15.73 17.69 -2.36
N GLY A 63 -16.71 17.03 -2.97
CA GLY A 63 -17.02 17.09 -4.41
C GLY A 63 -16.66 15.86 -5.23
N TRP A 64 -16.14 14.79 -4.61
CA TRP A 64 -15.95 13.51 -5.31
C TRP A 64 -17.28 12.82 -5.57
N VAL A 65 -17.32 11.93 -6.57
CA VAL A 65 -18.52 11.16 -6.90
C VAL A 65 -18.25 9.68 -6.71
N LEU A 66 -19.14 8.98 -6.01
CA LEU A 66 -19.06 7.52 -5.86
C LEU A 66 -19.18 6.83 -7.23
N ASP A 67 -18.22 5.96 -7.53
CA ASP A 67 -18.22 5.09 -8.69
C ASP A 67 -18.83 3.74 -8.34
N SER A 68 -20.16 3.67 -8.37
CA SER A 68 -20.92 2.45 -8.06
C SER A 68 -21.06 1.49 -9.25
N GLN A 69 -20.59 1.87 -10.45
CA GLN A 69 -20.81 1.12 -11.68
C GLN A 69 -19.59 0.27 -12.05
N ALA A 70 -18.39 0.74 -11.75
CA ALA A 70 -17.18 0.00 -12.08
C ALA A 70 -16.91 -1.12 -11.05
N PRO A 71 -16.35 -2.26 -11.50
CA PRO A 71 -16.07 -3.38 -10.60
C PRO A 71 -14.99 -3.00 -9.58
N HIS A 72 -14.99 -3.67 -8.42
CA HIS A 72 -13.90 -3.56 -7.48
C HIS A 72 -12.62 -4.18 -8.07
N GLN A 73 -11.56 -3.39 -8.08
CA GLN A 73 -10.27 -3.75 -8.66
C GLN A 73 -9.12 -3.24 -7.80
N ILE A 74 -8.03 -4.00 -7.83
CA ILE A 74 -6.72 -3.63 -7.32
C ILE A 74 -5.72 -3.97 -8.42
N GLY A 75 -5.11 -2.93 -9.00
CA GLY A 75 -4.38 -3.07 -10.26
C GLY A 75 -5.26 -3.74 -11.32
N ASN A 76 -4.80 -4.87 -11.88
CA ASN A 76 -5.56 -5.63 -12.88
C ASN A 76 -6.43 -6.76 -12.29
N SER A 77 -6.40 -6.97 -10.97
CA SER A 77 -7.22 -7.98 -10.30
C SER A 77 -8.63 -7.46 -10.07
N ARG A 78 -9.64 -8.29 -10.34
CA ARG A 78 -11.01 -8.06 -9.85
C ARG A 78 -11.15 -8.73 -8.50
N VAL A 79 -11.52 -7.96 -7.50
CA VAL A 79 -11.55 -8.42 -6.11
C VAL A 79 -12.94 -8.23 -5.52
N GLU A 80 -13.37 -9.15 -4.67
CA GLU A 80 -14.57 -9.00 -3.84
C GLU A 80 -14.26 -8.31 -2.51
N LEU A 81 -13.05 -7.74 -2.38
CA LEU A 81 -12.63 -7.04 -1.18
C LEU A 81 -13.47 -5.78 -0.99
N PRO A 82 -13.88 -5.46 0.26
CA PRO A 82 -14.55 -4.20 0.54
C PRO A 82 -13.67 -3.04 0.12
N GLN A 83 -14.24 -2.11 -0.65
CA GLN A 83 -13.61 -0.85 -0.99
C GLN A 83 -14.66 0.15 -1.47
N GLN A 84 -14.37 1.45 -1.34
CA GLN A 84 -15.14 2.51 -1.98
C GLN A 84 -14.32 3.13 -3.10
N ARG A 85 -14.94 3.34 -4.27
CA ARG A 85 -14.30 3.98 -5.41
C ARG A 85 -14.90 5.36 -5.62
N LEU A 86 -14.05 6.37 -5.76
CA LEU A 86 -14.46 7.76 -5.93
C LEU A 86 -13.77 8.40 -7.13
N ILE A 87 -14.55 9.06 -7.98
CA ILE A 87 -14.05 9.80 -9.13
C ILE A 87 -13.79 11.24 -8.70
N SER A 88 -12.57 11.71 -8.95
CA SER A 88 -12.19 13.11 -8.73
C SER A 88 -13.05 14.06 -9.56
N PRO A 89 -13.50 15.20 -8.98
CA PRO A 89 -14.32 16.18 -9.68
C PRO A 89 -13.63 16.85 -10.88
N THR A 90 -12.30 16.88 -10.89
CA THR A 90 -11.51 17.73 -11.80
C THR A 90 -10.62 16.94 -12.74
N SER A 91 -9.99 15.85 -12.25
CA SER A 91 -8.93 15.15 -12.97
C SER A 91 -9.32 13.77 -13.49
N LYS A 92 -10.55 13.31 -13.22
CA LYS A 92 -11.02 11.93 -13.50
C LYS A 92 -10.10 10.82 -12.97
N THR A 93 -9.22 11.16 -12.03
CA THR A 93 -8.46 10.17 -11.27
C THR A 93 -9.42 9.43 -10.34
N ILE A 94 -9.14 8.16 -10.10
CA ILE A 94 -9.90 7.34 -9.16
C ILE A 94 -9.15 7.32 -7.83
N THR A 95 -9.87 7.59 -6.77
CA THR A 95 -9.44 7.33 -5.39
C THR A 95 -10.15 6.08 -4.93
N VAL A 96 -9.39 5.08 -4.51
CA VAL A 96 -9.90 3.83 -3.96
C VAL A 96 -9.62 3.82 -2.47
N LEU A 97 -10.65 3.58 -1.67
CA LEU A 97 -10.56 3.46 -0.22
C LEU A 97 -10.71 1.97 0.15
N PRO A 98 -9.60 1.22 0.30
CA PRO A 98 -9.62 -0.06 0.99
C PRO A 98 -9.58 0.10 2.52
N PRO A 99 -10.22 -0.79 3.30
CA PRO A 99 -10.18 -0.74 4.75
C PRO A 99 -8.82 -1.23 5.26
N ALA A 100 -8.18 -0.46 6.14
CA ALA A 100 -6.85 -0.78 6.67
C ALA A 100 -6.79 -2.12 7.41
N GLN A 101 -7.91 -2.53 8.04
CA GLN A 101 -8.02 -3.79 8.75
C GLN A 101 -7.82 -5.01 7.83
N GLU A 102 -8.39 -5.01 6.62
CA GLU A 102 -8.22 -6.11 5.65
C GLU A 102 -6.77 -6.25 5.20
N TRP A 103 -6.02 -5.14 5.22
CA TRP A 103 -4.60 -5.09 4.90
C TRP A 103 -3.72 -5.23 6.15
N LYS A 104 -4.29 -5.49 7.34
CA LYS A 104 -3.55 -5.62 8.61
C LYS A 104 -2.58 -4.45 8.88
N PHE A 105 -2.90 -3.25 8.36
CA PHE A 105 -2.08 -2.06 8.52
C PHE A 105 -2.62 -1.23 9.69
N PRO A 106 -1.81 -0.96 10.73
CA PRO A 106 -2.24 -0.10 11.83
C PRO A 106 -2.18 1.36 11.39
N LEU A 107 -3.34 1.98 11.18
CA LEU A 107 -3.43 3.43 11.01
C LEU A 107 -3.11 4.09 12.35
N MET A 108 -2.14 5.01 12.35
CA MET A 108 -1.82 5.78 13.55
C MET A 108 -2.85 6.90 13.72
N GLU A 109 -3.51 6.92 14.88
CA GLU A 109 -4.57 7.89 15.20
C GLU A 109 -4.03 9.31 15.47
N SER A 110 -2.71 9.47 15.68
CA SER A 110 -2.08 10.76 15.97
C SER A 110 -0.80 10.99 15.13
N PRO A 111 -0.60 12.19 14.58
CA PRO A 111 0.66 12.60 13.95
C PRO A 111 1.87 12.57 14.90
N ASP A 112 1.64 12.65 16.22
CA ASP A 112 2.70 12.74 17.23
C ASP A 112 3.37 11.39 17.54
N ASP A 113 2.75 10.26 17.15
CA ASP A 113 3.27 8.91 17.42
C ASP A 113 4.08 8.32 16.25
N ALA A 114 4.13 9.01 15.10
CA ALA A 114 4.66 8.44 13.88
C ALA A 114 6.07 8.97 13.57
N SER A 115 7.04 8.05 13.43
CA SER A 115 8.23 8.28 12.60
C SER A 115 7.87 8.30 11.10
N SER A 116 6.69 8.79 10.74
CA SER A 116 6.29 9.03 9.37
C SER A 116 7.27 10.05 8.81
N THR A 117 8.05 9.64 7.83
CA THR A 117 8.92 10.53 7.09
C THR A 117 8.04 11.46 6.26
N THR A 118 7.60 12.56 6.88
CA THR A 118 6.97 13.70 6.18
C THR A 118 8.02 14.37 5.31
N ASP A 119 8.42 13.71 4.22
CA ASP A 119 9.39 14.25 3.28
C ASP A 119 8.68 15.08 2.20
N SER A 120 8.64 16.39 2.46
CA SER A 120 8.53 17.51 1.51
C SER A 120 7.25 17.75 0.69
N HIS A 121 6.88 19.04 0.66
CA HIS A 121 5.91 19.76 -0.19
C HIS A 121 4.41 19.44 -0.10
N GLU A 122 4.01 18.21 0.18
CA GLU A 122 2.61 17.84 0.35
C GLU A 122 2.52 17.00 1.62
N ASN A 123 1.89 17.53 2.68
CA ASN A 123 1.85 16.91 4.01
C ASN A 123 0.99 15.62 3.99
N VAL A 124 1.49 14.56 3.34
CA VAL A 124 0.76 13.32 3.08
C VAL A 124 1.36 12.14 3.85
N SER A 125 0.50 11.19 4.21
CA SER A 125 0.87 10.04 5.04
C SER A 125 1.27 8.84 4.17
N PHE A 126 2.57 8.52 4.15
CA PHE A 126 3.09 7.27 3.60
C PHE A 126 3.49 6.31 4.75
N PRO A 127 3.26 4.99 4.62
CA PRO A 127 3.69 4.02 5.60
C PRO A 127 5.22 3.92 5.62
N PRO A 128 5.89 3.85 6.79
CA PRO A 128 7.33 3.63 6.86
C PRO A 128 7.75 2.35 6.13
N LEU A 129 8.89 2.40 5.43
CA LEU A 129 9.36 1.32 4.57
C LEU A 129 9.38 -0.08 5.21
N PRO A 130 9.88 -0.27 6.46
CA PRO A 130 9.82 -1.58 7.12
C PRO A 130 8.39 -2.07 7.31
N GLY A 131 7.49 -1.20 7.80
CA GLY A 131 6.08 -1.52 8.01
C GLY A 131 5.33 -1.79 6.70
N PHE A 132 5.66 -1.04 5.64
CA PHE A 132 5.12 -1.26 4.31
C PHE A 132 5.50 -2.65 3.78
N LEU A 133 6.79 -3.03 3.88
CA LEU A 133 7.24 -4.34 3.46
C LEU A 133 6.61 -5.46 4.29
N ASP A 134 6.54 -5.30 5.62
CA ASP A 134 5.93 -6.30 6.51
C ASP A 134 4.49 -6.60 6.12
N VAL A 135 3.71 -5.55 5.85
CA VAL A 135 2.31 -5.71 5.46
C VAL A 135 2.16 -6.27 4.05
N LEU A 136 3.01 -5.89 3.09
CA LEU A 136 3.01 -6.51 1.77
C LEU A 136 3.35 -8.00 1.83
N VAL A 137 4.38 -8.39 2.58
CA VAL A 137 4.76 -9.79 2.79
C VAL A 137 3.61 -10.54 3.44
N GLU A 138 3.05 -10.02 4.54
CA GLU A 138 1.93 -10.65 5.23
C GLU A 138 0.69 -10.78 4.34
N SER A 139 0.36 -9.76 3.54
CA SER A 139 -0.75 -9.78 2.58
C SER A 139 -0.48 -10.72 1.41
N TRP A 140 0.77 -10.97 1.05
CA TRP A 140 1.10 -11.96 0.03
C TRP A 140 1.06 -13.38 0.59
N LEU A 141 1.54 -13.58 1.81
CA LEU A 141 1.47 -14.86 2.51
C LEU A 141 0.02 -15.21 2.79
N ASP A 142 -0.72 -14.38 3.53
CA ASP A 142 -2.12 -14.56 3.90
C ASP A 142 -3.04 -13.57 3.20
N SER A 143 -3.09 -13.69 1.88
CA SER A 143 -3.91 -12.80 1.06
C SER A 143 -5.39 -12.84 1.43
N PRO A 144 -6.05 -11.67 1.48
CA PRO A 144 -7.48 -11.58 1.76
C PRO A 144 -8.33 -12.08 0.57
N SER A 145 -7.71 -12.40 -0.57
CA SER A 145 -8.34 -13.04 -1.72
C SER A 145 -7.44 -14.14 -2.30
N ASP A 146 -8.04 -15.22 -2.80
CA ASP A 146 -7.33 -16.28 -3.53
C ASP A 146 -7.11 -15.93 -5.02
N ASP A 147 -7.45 -14.70 -5.44
CA ASP A 147 -7.24 -14.25 -6.81
C ASP A 147 -5.76 -14.27 -7.21
N ALA A 148 -5.45 -15.03 -8.26
CA ALA A 148 -4.09 -15.24 -8.72
C ALA A 148 -3.43 -13.94 -9.24
N MET A 149 -4.22 -13.03 -9.81
CA MET A 149 -3.70 -11.75 -10.29
C MET A 149 -3.36 -10.81 -9.15
N LEU A 150 -4.12 -10.81 -8.05
CA LEU A 150 -3.79 -10.06 -6.85
C LEU A 150 -2.50 -10.60 -6.21
N LEU A 151 -2.38 -11.92 -6.08
CA LEU A 151 -1.16 -12.55 -5.56
C LEU A 151 0.07 -12.21 -6.40
N LEU A 152 -0.08 -12.20 -7.73
CA LEU A 152 0.97 -11.78 -8.65
C LEU A 152 1.32 -10.30 -8.47
N HIS A 153 0.30 -9.44 -8.35
CA HIS A 153 0.47 -8.01 -8.15
C HIS A 153 1.27 -7.70 -6.86
N LEU A 154 0.91 -8.32 -5.74
CA LEU A 154 1.64 -8.21 -4.47
C LEU A 154 3.08 -8.74 -4.58
N ALA A 155 3.28 -9.89 -5.25
CA ALA A 155 4.61 -10.42 -5.50
C ALA A 155 5.49 -9.47 -6.33
N CYS A 156 4.90 -8.82 -7.34
CA CYS A 156 5.59 -7.82 -8.16
C CYS A 156 5.99 -6.62 -7.31
N HIS A 157 5.12 -6.13 -6.41
CA HIS A 157 5.43 -5.01 -5.51
C HIS A 157 6.61 -5.33 -4.60
N ILE A 158 6.61 -6.50 -3.96
CA ILE A 158 7.74 -6.98 -3.15
C ILE A 158 9.01 -7.04 -4.02
N SER A 159 8.93 -7.66 -5.19
CA SER A 159 10.11 -7.82 -6.07
C SER A 159 10.67 -6.49 -6.55
N TYR A 160 9.81 -5.51 -6.84
CA TYR A 160 10.22 -4.16 -7.19
C TYR A 160 10.92 -3.44 -6.04
N LEU A 161 10.43 -3.57 -4.81
CA LEU A 161 11.12 -3.00 -3.66
C LEU A 161 12.56 -3.53 -3.56
N TYR A 162 12.76 -4.84 -3.65
CA TYR A 162 14.11 -5.43 -3.61
C TYR A 162 14.99 -5.09 -4.82
N ALA A 163 14.38 -4.88 -5.99
CA ALA A 163 15.10 -4.49 -7.19
C ALA A 163 15.62 -3.05 -7.10
N TYR A 164 14.77 -2.11 -6.66
CA TYR A 164 15.01 -0.67 -6.80
C TYR A 164 15.42 0.05 -5.52
N VAL A 165 15.01 -0.43 -4.34
CA VAL A 165 15.24 0.30 -3.07
C VAL A 165 16.49 -0.22 -2.37
N PRO A 166 17.62 0.53 -2.38
CA PRO A 166 18.90 0.01 -1.85
C PRO A 166 18.87 -0.25 -0.35
N THR A 167 18.07 0.52 0.40
CA THR A 167 17.94 0.39 1.86
C THR A 167 17.49 -1.01 2.28
N LEU A 168 16.71 -1.72 1.46
CA LEU A 168 16.32 -3.12 1.74
C LEU A 168 17.51 -4.10 1.73
N LYS A 169 18.65 -3.71 1.18
CA LYS A 169 19.86 -4.55 1.12
C LYS A 169 20.82 -4.26 2.27
N GLU A 170 20.53 -3.25 3.08
CA GLU A 170 21.31 -2.92 4.27
C GLU A 170 21.05 -3.94 5.36
N ARG A 171 22.12 -4.39 6.03
CA ARG A 171 22.02 -5.40 7.10
C ARG A 171 21.13 -4.94 8.26
N SER A 172 21.18 -3.66 8.58
CA SER A 172 20.37 -3.01 9.62
C SER A 172 18.87 -2.98 9.30
N PHE A 173 18.48 -3.13 8.03
CA PHE A 173 17.07 -3.11 7.65
C PHE A 173 16.32 -4.33 8.19
N ALA A 174 16.95 -5.50 8.18
CA ALA A 174 16.35 -6.73 8.71
C ALA A 174 15.97 -6.62 10.20
N GLU A 175 16.62 -5.74 10.95
CA GLU A 175 16.31 -5.50 12.37
C GLU A 175 15.04 -4.66 12.56
N GLN A 176 14.62 -3.91 11.54
CA GLN A 176 13.47 -3.01 11.57
C GLN A 176 12.15 -3.67 11.15
N ILE A 177 12.22 -4.81 10.47
CA ILE A 177 11.05 -5.61 10.09
C ILE A 177 10.72 -6.66 11.16
N LYS A 178 9.46 -7.12 11.14
CA LYS A 178 8.95 -8.17 12.03
C LYS A 178 9.82 -9.43 11.98
N CYS A 179 10.04 -10.03 13.15
CA CYS A 179 10.92 -11.19 13.31
C CYS A 179 10.50 -12.35 12.40
N GLU A 180 9.19 -12.60 12.33
CA GLU A 180 8.56 -13.66 11.55
C GLU A 180 8.67 -13.46 10.02
N HIS A 181 9.05 -12.27 9.55
CA HIS A 181 9.30 -11.98 8.13
C HIS A 181 10.78 -11.94 7.75
N ARG A 182 11.70 -11.95 8.73
CA ARG A 182 13.15 -11.84 8.48
C ARG A 182 13.68 -12.97 7.62
N GLN A 183 13.20 -14.19 7.81
CA GLN A 183 13.65 -15.32 6.97
C GLN A 183 13.25 -15.09 5.50
N SER A 184 12.01 -14.69 5.23
CA SER A 184 11.60 -14.33 3.87
C SER A 184 12.49 -13.24 3.30
N HIS A 185 12.83 -12.22 4.09
CA HIS A 185 13.72 -11.15 3.65
C HIS A 185 15.12 -11.67 3.26
N PHE A 186 15.74 -12.49 4.10
CA PHE A 186 17.04 -13.09 3.79
C PHE A 186 17.00 -14.02 2.59
N ASP A 187 15.93 -14.79 2.43
CA ASP A 187 15.75 -15.68 1.29
C ASP A 187 15.66 -14.91 -0.03
N VAL A 188 14.96 -13.77 -0.05
CA VAL A 188 14.95 -12.88 -1.23
C VAL A 188 16.35 -12.34 -1.52
N LEU A 189 17.07 -11.87 -0.49
CA LEU A 189 18.45 -11.37 -0.66
C LEU A 189 19.44 -12.46 -1.11
N ALA A 190 19.21 -13.71 -0.72
CA ALA A 190 19.98 -14.87 -1.17
C ALA A 190 19.67 -15.28 -2.63
N GLY A 191 18.74 -14.59 -3.30
CA GLY A 191 18.38 -14.84 -4.69
C GLY A 191 17.37 -15.97 -4.88
N MET A 192 16.64 -16.36 -3.83
CA MET A 192 15.54 -17.31 -4.00
C MET A 192 14.47 -16.72 -4.92
N GLN A 193 13.95 -17.55 -5.82
CA GLN A 193 12.90 -17.12 -6.74
C GLN A 193 11.62 -16.81 -5.96
N THR A 194 11.26 -15.53 -5.90
CA THR A 194 10.06 -15.02 -5.23
C THR A 194 8.82 -15.14 -6.12
N GLY A 195 7.65 -14.83 -5.56
CA GLY A 195 6.41 -14.66 -6.33
C GLY A 195 5.76 -15.92 -6.88
N ASN A 196 6.21 -17.11 -6.47
CA ASN A 196 5.59 -18.38 -6.83
C ASN A 196 4.98 -19.09 -5.62
N ILE A 197 4.08 -20.05 -5.90
CA ILE A 197 3.32 -20.78 -4.88
C ILE A 197 4.22 -21.60 -3.95
N GLN A 198 5.33 -22.16 -4.45
CA GLN A 198 6.22 -22.98 -3.62
C GLN A 198 6.98 -22.11 -2.61
N PHE A 199 7.52 -20.97 -3.07
CA PHE A 199 8.12 -19.97 -2.20
C PHE A 199 7.10 -19.49 -1.14
N ARG A 200 5.86 -19.19 -1.55
CA ARG A 200 4.79 -18.76 -0.63
C ARG A 200 4.53 -19.79 0.46
N LYS A 201 4.39 -21.07 0.09
CA LYS A 201 4.17 -22.18 1.03
C LYS A 201 5.35 -22.34 2.00
N HIS A 202 6.57 -22.25 1.48
CA HIS A 202 7.78 -22.32 2.28
C HIS A 202 7.85 -21.20 3.32
N GLN A 203 7.65 -19.95 2.88
CA GLN A 203 7.68 -18.79 3.78
C GLN A 203 6.55 -18.82 4.82
N ARG A 204 5.33 -19.21 4.44
CA ARG A 204 4.22 -19.42 5.39
C ARG A 204 4.60 -20.44 6.47
N ALA A 205 5.16 -21.58 6.07
CA ALA A 205 5.52 -22.63 7.03
C ALA A 205 6.57 -22.16 8.06
N ILE A 206 7.58 -21.40 7.60
CA ILE A 206 8.60 -20.82 8.49
C ILE A 206 7.97 -19.80 9.44
N ARG A 207 7.24 -18.82 8.90
CA ARG A 207 6.57 -17.78 9.69
C ARG A 207 5.65 -18.38 10.75
N ASP A 208 4.81 -19.34 10.37
CA ASP A 208 3.88 -20.00 11.29
C ASP A 208 4.62 -20.82 12.37
N GLY A 209 5.78 -21.39 12.03
CA GLY A 209 6.64 -22.06 13.00
C GLY A 209 7.26 -21.08 13.99
N LEU A 210 7.74 -19.92 13.51
CA LEU A 210 8.27 -18.84 14.36
C LEU A 210 7.20 -18.31 15.32
N LEU A 211 5.98 -18.06 14.81
CA LEU A 211 4.84 -17.60 15.64
C LEU A 211 4.42 -18.63 16.69
N ARG A 212 4.66 -19.92 16.46
CA ARG A 212 4.43 -21.01 17.43
C ARG A 212 5.63 -21.28 18.35
N GLY A 213 6.74 -20.57 18.20
CA GLY A 213 7.97 -20.79 18.97
C GLY A 213 8.70 -22.10 18.65
N GLN A 214 8.67 -22.53 17.39
CA GLN A 214 9.27 -23.80 16.93
C GLN A 214 10.73 -23.67 16.46
N TYR A 215 11.32 -22.46 16.53
CA TYR A 215 12.69 -22.13 16.12
C TYR A 215 13.37 -21.23 17.15
#